data_AF-A0A8G2C5H4-F1
#
_entry.id   AF-A0A8G2C5H4-F1
#
_cell.length_a   1.000
_cell.length_b   1.000
_cell.length_c   1.000
_cell.angle_alpha   90.00
_cell.angle_beta   90.00
_cell.angle_gamma   90.00
#
_symmetry.space_group_name_H-M   'P 1'
#
loop_
_entity.id
_entity.type
_entity.pdbx_description
1 polymer ?
#
loop_
_entity_poly.entity_id
_entity_poly.type
_entity_poly.pdbx_seq_one_letter_code
_entity_poly.pdbx_strand_id
1 'polypeptide(L)'
;MKHHLCLVSVLLSLTLLPAVAFATPAEEAKYFYDVIVSGPTDTEVSADVWIIRYAYRSSMSQSGRPMDAKEKQYVFKELLTSGLQGDIHALAMASVLPHVDPEFSEGIDVSPIEPWLINHLGEAEGHWLLGVFYLHWLSGSPPLSHAPVYINAPDHFRKSALAGNRKSMLFTSDYAPKGDDFTPPPGQELKHPMPDYIAKGERENWYWKVRAAELGDAWANAFAGSEYAHVQPGWPVEETSRMVLYYWDRAARFGYYKAGSWLSLIFEDGEYTKQGTHIETEQDCKKAFFYISLVVRFNHDGEYLKDKKKSEAGAVAEFHAQKFLKGLPKIDFAPCMTQSEYEAALKESKIAYDEFKARQAEEKANQQALYDKARKALPELKAELAVAGVKIGDGQ
;
A
#
# COMPACT_ATOMS: atom_id res chain seq x y z
N MET A 1 -48.95 -21.20 -27.35
CA MET A 1 -48.09 -21.31 -26.15
C MET A 1 -46.72 -20.66 -26.39
N LYS A 2 -46.66 -19.32 -26.52
CA LYS A 2 -45.39 -18.62 -26.78
C LYS A 2 -45.18 -17.32 -25.99
N HIS A 3 -46.03 -16.96 -25.02
CA HIS A 3 -45.98 -15.61 -24.39
C HIS A 3 -45.96 -15.60 -22.85
N HIS A 4 -45.56 -16.70 -22.18
CA HIS A 4 -45.51 -16.72 -20.70
C HIS A 4 -44.13 -17.00 -20.09
N LEU A 5 -43.05 -17.08 -20.88
CA LEU A 5 -41.69 -17.21 -20.33
C LEU A 5 -40.88 -15.90 -20.27
N CYS A 6 -41.39 -14.77 -20.78
CA CYS A 6 -40.64 -13.50 -20.79
C CYS A 6 -40.88 -12.57 -19.59
N LEU A 7 -41.81 -12.89 -18.68
CA LEU A 7 -42.14 -11.99 -17.55
C LEU A 7 -41.53 -12.40 -16.21
N VAL A 8 -41.01 -13.63 -16.08
CA VAL A 8 -40.33 -14.08 -14.85
C VAL A 8 -38.83 -13.75 -14.86
N SER A 9 -38.23 -13.57 -16.04
CA SER A 9 -36.79 -13.26 -16.17
C SER A 9 -36.45 -11.77 -16.05
N VAL A 10 -37.43 -10.86 -16.12
CA VAL A 10 -37.19 -9.40 -16.01
C VAL A 10 -37.41 -8.90 -14.56
N LEU A 11 -38.24 -9.59 -13.78
CA LEU A 11 -38.49 -9.24 -12.37
C LEU A 11 -37.49 -9.85 -11.38
N LEU A 12 -36.72 -10.88 -11.79
CA LEU A 12 -35.62 -11.42 -10.98
C LEU A 12 -34.27 -10.70 -11.19
N SER A 13 -34.17 -9.82 -12.20
CA SER A 13 -32.95 -9.07 -12.52
C SER A 13 -32.90 -7.64 -11.96
N LEU A 14 -33.89 -7.24 -11.14
CA LEU A 14 -33.95 -5.92 -10.50
C LEU A 14 -33.88 -5.96 -8.96
N THR A 15 -33.78 -7.13 -8.34
CA THR A 15 -33.65 -7.30 -6.88
C THR A 15 -32.32 -7.90 -6.43
N LEU A 16 -31.38 -8.09 -7.37
CA LEU A 16 -29.99 -8.48 -7.11
C LEU A 16 -29.00 -7.49 -7.73
N LEU A 17 -29.35 -6.19 -7.74
CA LEU A 17 -28.29 -5.22 -7.48
C LEU A 17 -27.87 -5.54 -6.04
N PRO A 18 -26.61 -5.92 -5.75
CA PRO A 18 -26.13 -5.62 -4.42
C PRO A 18 -26.39 -4.12 -4.30
N ALA A 19 -27.26 -3.72 -3.36
CA ALA A 19 -27.07 -2.41 -2.77
C ALA A 19 -25.57 -2.34 -2.55
N VAL A 20 -24.90 -1.44 -3.26
CA VAL A 20 -23.47 -1.22 -3.10
C VAL A 20 -23.37 -0.86 -1.64
N ALA A 21 -23.12 -1.87 -0.80
CA ALA A 21 -22.78 -1.68 0.57
C ALA A 21 -21.45 -1.00 0.42
N PHE A 22 -21.48 0.34 0.48
CA PHE A 22 -20.28 1.13 0.71
C PHE A 22 -19.55 0.39 1.80
N ALA A 23 -18.33 -0.07 1.48
CA ALA A 23 -17.50 -0.73 2.47
C ALA A 23 -17.57 0.15 3.72
N THR A 24 -17.89 -0.46 4.86
CA THR A 24 -17.88 0.32 6.10
C THR A 24 -16.50 0.98 6.21
N PRO A 25 -16.37 2.18 6.77
CA PRO A 25 -15.06 2.81 6.83
C PRO A 25 -13.99 1.97 7.56
N ALA A 26 -14.43 0.98 8.37
CA ALA A 26 -13.59 -0.06 8.95
C ALA A 26 -13.10 -1.12 7.94
N GLU A 27 -13.94 -1.52 6.99
CA GLU A 27 -13.58 -2.40 5.87
C GLU A 27 -12.70 -1.68 4.85
N GLU A 28 -12.93 -0.39 4.60
CA GLU A 28 -12.04 0.46 3.81
C GLU A 28 -10.67 0.55 4.50
N ALA A 29 -10.61 0.95 5.78
CA ALA A 29 -9.35 1.01 6.53
C ALA A 29 -8.60 -0.34 6.59
N LYS A 30 -9.32 -1.46 6.70
CA LYS A 30 -8.74 -2.81 6.67
C LYS A 30 -8.20 -3.17 5.29
N TYR A 31 -8.95 -2.93 4.21
CA TYR A 31 -8.48 -3.12 2.85
C TYR A 31 -7.24 -2.26 2.57
N PHE A 32 -7.22 -1.01 3.03
CA PHE A 32 -6.07 -0.12 2.89
C PHE A 32 -4.84 -0.62 3.65
N TYR A 33 -5.01 -1.09 4.88
CA TYR A 33 -3.93 -1.66 5.68
C TYR A 33 -3.37 -2.96 5.08
N ASP A 34 -4.25 -3.87 4.66
CA ASP A 34 -3.89 -5.21 4.16
C ASP A 34 -3.39 -5.19 2.70
N VAL A 35 -3.79 -4.19 1.89
CA VAL A 35 -3.57 -4.20 0.43
C VAL A 35 -2.72 -3.03 -0.11
N ILE A 36 -2.76 -1.84 0.51
CA ILE A 36 -2.27 -0.60 -0.13
C ILE A 36 -1.14 0.09 0.64
N VAL A 37 -1.29 0.32 1.95
CA VAL A 37 -0.42 1.26 2.68
C VAL A 37 0.79 0.57 3.32
N SER A 38 0.73 -0.74 3.60
CA SER A 38 1.75 -1.44 4.41
C SER A 38 2.13 -0.58 5.63
N GLY A 39 1.17 -0.39 6.55
CA GLY A 39 1.50 0.11 7.89
C GLY A 39 2.54 -0.80 8.56
N PRO A 40 3.15 -0.40 9.71
CA PRO A 40 4.06 -1.29 10.40
C PRO A 40 3.32 -2.60 10.62
N THR A 41 3.84 -3.66 10.01
CA THR A 41 3.16 -4.96 10.02
C THR A 41 3.01 -5.43 11.46
N ASP A 42 2.17 -6.43 11.73
CA ASP A 42 2.08 -7.03 13.07
C ASP A 42 3.45 -7.57 13.56
N THR A 43 4.43 -7.72 12.66
CA THR A 43 5.82 -8.08 12.97
C THR A 43 6.77 -6.89 13.22
N GLU A 44 6.35 -5.67 12.90
CA GLU A 44 7.13 -4.43 13.08
C GLU A 44 6.68 -3.62 14.31
N VAL A 45 5.43 -3.80 14.76
CA VAL A 45 4.98 -3.32 16.07
C VAL A 45 5.48 -4.25 17.19
N SER A 46 5.69 -3.70 18.39
CA SER A 46 6.06 -4.53 19.53
C SER A 46 4.91 -5.47 19.93
N ALA A 47 5.26 -6.56 20.62
CA ALA A 47 4.29 -7.49 21.18
C ALA A 47 3.29 -6.76 22.11
N ASP A 48 3.76 -5.75 22.86
CA ASP A 48 2.93 -4.96 23.77
C ASP A 48 1.90 -4.12 23.00
N VAL A 49 2.31 -3.42 21.95
CA VAL A 49 1.41 -2.67 21.05
C VAL A 49 0.37 -3.60 20.44
N TRP A 50 0.78 -4.80 20.00
CA TRP A 50 -0.13 -5.79 19.44
C TRP A 50 -1.13 -6.33 20.47
N ILE A 51 -0.67 -6.71 21.67
CA ILE A 51 -1.52 -7.21 22.76
C ILE A 51 -2.54 -6.15 23.16
N ILE A 52 -2.09 -4.92 23.34
CA ILE A 52 -2.94 -3.80 23.74
C ILE A 52 -4.00 -3.50 22.67
N ARG A 53 -3.60 -3.51 21.39
CA ARG A 53 -4.52 -3.39 20.26
C ARG A 53 -5.55 -4.53 20.25
N TYR A 54 -5.11 -5.76 20.46
CA TYR A 54 -5.98 -6.94 20.49
C TYR A 54 -6.99 -6.88 21.65
N ALA A 55 -6.53 -6.51 22.85
CA ALA A 55 -7.37 -6.35 24.03
C ALA A 55 -8.46 -5.30 23.82
N TYR A 56 -8.10 -4.11 23.32
CA TYR A 56 -9.06 -3.06 23.00
C TYR A 56 -10.06 -3.50 21.95
N ARG A 57 -9.59 -4.03 20.81
CA ARG A 57 -10.47 -4.49 19.72
C ARG A 57 -11.46 -5.55 20.21
N SER A 58 -11.00 -6.48 21.04
CA SER A 58 -11.85 -7.51 21.62
C SER A 58 -12.93 -6.89 22.52
N SER A 59 -12.60 -5.85 23.30
CA SER A 59 -13.55 -5.15 24.16
C SER A 59 -14.61 -4.35 23.40
N MET A 60 -14.31 -3.91 22.17
CA MET A 60 -15.22 -3.18 21.29
C MET A 60 -16.14 -4.09 20.47
N SER A 61 -15.86 -5.40 20.42
CA SER A 61 -16.69 -6.36 19.69
C SER A 61 -18.05 -6.55 20.37
N GLN A 62 -19.11 -6.83 19.61
CA GLN A 62 -20.48 -7.05 20.13
C GLN A 62 -20.59 -8.17 21.18
N SER A 63 -19.61 -9.07 21.22
CA SER A 63 -19.48 -10.18 22.17
C SER A 63 -18.51 -9.91 23.32
N GLY A 64 -17.77 -8.80 23.28
CA GLY A 64 -16.76 -8.44 24.26
C GLY A 64 -17.33 -7.67 25.44
N ARG A 65 -16.74 -7.85 26.63
CA ARG A 65 -16.95 -6.92 27.75
C ARG A 65 -16.17 -5.62 27.42
N PRO A 66 -16.82 -4.44 27.45
CA PRO A 66 -16.11 -3.17 27.31
C PRO A 66 -15.09 -3.01 28.44
N MET A 67 -13.92 -2.46 28.13
CA MET A 67 -12.94 -2.13 29.16
C MET A 67 -13.50 -1.04 30.08
N ASP A 68 -13.34 -1.24 31.39
CA ASP A 68 -13.63 -0.20 32.36
C ASP A 68 -12.51 0.86 32.40
N ALA A 69 -12.79 2.00 33.05
CA ALA A 69 -11.84 3.11 33.10
C ALA A 69 -10.48 2.73 33.71
N LYS A 70 -10.43 1.77 34.65
CA LYS A 70 -9.17 1.33 35.25
C LYS A 70 -8.37 0.49 34.27
N GLU A 71 -9.03 -0.41 33.53
CA GLU A 71 -8.42 -1.21 32.47
C GLU A 71 -7.85 -0.30 31.36
N LYS A 72 -8.60 0.72 30.93
CA LYS A 72 -8.14 1.72 29.95
C LYS A 72 -6.90 2.48 30.44
N GLN A 73 -6.94 3.02 31.66
CA GLN A 73 -5.80 3.74 32.23
C GLN A 73 -4.57 2.85 32.43
N TYR A 74 -4.74 1.58 32.80
CA TYR A 74 -3.65 0.63 32.91
C TYR A 74 -2.97 0.43 31.55
N VAL A 75 -3.75 0.10 30.53
CA VAL A 75 -3.28 -0.09 29.15
C VAL A 75 -2.55 1.15 28.64
N PHE A 76 -3.09 2.34 28.91
CA PHE A 76 -2.47 3.59 28.50
C PHE A 76 -1.10 3.82 29.17
N LYS A 77 -0.98 3.52 30.46
CA LYS A 77 0.29 3.64 31.19
C LYS A 77 1.34 2.65 30.69
N GLU A 78 0.95 1.44 30.30
CA GLU A 78 1.85 0.48 29.67
C GLU A 78 2.38 1.02 28.34
N LEU A 79 1.53 1.57 27.47
CA LEU A 79 1.96 2.21 26.22
C LEU A 79 2.95 3.35 26.46
N LEU A 80 2.66 4.23 27.42
CA LEU A 80 3.57 5.32 27.79
C LEU A 80 4.89 4.78 28.32
N THR A 81 4.86 3.75 29.16
CA THR A 81 6.07 3.15 29.74
C THR A 81 6.94 2.53 28.65
N SER A 82 6.38 1.68 27.79
CA SER A 82 7.11 1.09 26.65
C SER A 82 7.61 2.16 25.69
N GLY A 83 6.81 3.19 25.41
CA GLY A 83 7.19 4.32 24.57
C GLY A 83 8.41 5.07 25.09
N LEU A 84 8.41 5.36 26.39
CA LEU A 84 9.50 6.05 27.07
C LEU A 84 10.73 5.15 27.33
N GLN A 85 10.60 3.84 27.14
CA GLN A 85 11.71 2.89 27.10
C GLN A 85 12.33 2.73 25.70
N GLY A 86 11.73 3.30 24.66
CA GLY A 86 12.27 3.26 23.30
C GLY A 86 11.32 2.77 22.22
N ASP A 87 10.10 2.38 22.56
CA ASP A 87 9.11 1.92 21.59
C ASP A 87 8.36 3.10 20.95
N ILE A 88 8.91 3.61 19.84
CA ILE A 88 8.32 4.73 19.08
C ILE A 88 6.89 4.42 18.60
N HIS A 89 6.56 3.15 18.36
CA HIS A 89 5.19 2.75 17.98
C HIS A 89 4.23 2.86 19.16
N ALA A 90 4.62 2.39 20.34
CA ALA A 90 3.83 2.55 21.57
C ALA A 90 3.64 4.04 21.90
N LEU A 91 4.67 4.86 21.67
CA LEU A 91 4.62 6.28 21.89
C LEU A 91 3.65 7.00 20.93
N ALA A 92 3.69 6.66 19.64
CA ALA A 92 2.73 7.18 18.66
C ALA A 92 1.29 6.74 18.97
N MET A 93 1.11 5.49 19.41
CA MET A 93 -0.18 4.98 19.84
C MET A 93 -0.72 5.71 21.08
N ALA A 94 0.14 5.99 22.07
CA ALA A 94 -0.21 6.77 23.25
C ALA A 94 -0.55 8.23 22.92
N SER A 95 0.07 8.80 21.87
CA SER A 95 -0.27 10.13 21.38
C SER A 95 -1.68 10.18 20.78
N VAL A 96 -2.07 9.15 20.03
CA VAL A 96 -3.34 9.12 19.26
C VAL A 96 -4.53 8.73 20.13
N LEU A 97 -4.35 7.78 21.05
CA LEU A 97 -5.44 7.14 21.79
C LEU A 97 -6.36 8.12 22.56
N PRO A 98 -5.86 9.19 23.21
CA PRO A 98 -6.71 10.20 23.87
C PRO A 98 -7.69 10.91 22.95
N HIS A 99 -7.35 11.06 21.67
CA HIS A 99 -8.22 11.70 20.67
C HIS A 99 -9.35 10.77 20.20
N VAL A 100 -9.16 9.46 20.37
CA VAL A 100 -10.16 8.45 20.03
C VAL A 100 -11.10 8.22 21.22
N ASP A 101 -10.55 8.06 22.42
CA ASP A 101 -11.27 7.86 23.66
C ASP A 101 -10.53 8.56 24.82
N PRO A 102 -11.02 9.72 25.28
CA PRO A 102 -10.35 10.51 26.32
C PRO A 102 -10.22 9.80 27.68
N GLU A 103 -10.98 8.73 27.95
CA GLU A 103 -10.90 8.00 29.21
C GLU A 103 -9.54 7.29 29.40
N PHE A 104 -8.81 7.01 28.32
CA PHE A 104 -7.48 6.39 28.41
C PHE A 104 -6.46 7.26 29.13
N SER A 105 -6.52 8.58 28.92
CA SER A 105 -5.55 9.53 29.46
C SER A 105 -6.15 10.46 30.51
N GLU A 106 -7.23 10.06 31.16
CA GLU A 106 -7.86 10.89 32.19
C GLU A 106 -6.84 11.26 33.28
N GLY A 107 -6.58 12.56 33.42
CA GLY A 107 -5.59 13.10 34.36
C GLY A 107 -4.12 12.95 33.94
N ILE A 108 -3.84 12.60 32.68
CA ILE A 108 -2.48 12.49 32.11
C ILE A 108 -2.40 13.38 30.87
N ASP A 109 -1.62 14.47 30.94
CA ASP A 109 -1.37 15.34 29.79
C ASP A 109 -0.26 14.74 28.91
N VAL A 110 -0.65 14.29 27.72
CA VAL A 110 0.26 13.75 26.70
C VAL A 110 0.37 14.62 25.45
N SER A 111 -0.13 15.86 25.52
CA SER A 111 -0.01 16.83 24.43
C SER A 111 1.43 17.08 23.92
N PRO A 112 2.51 16.89 24.72
CA PRO A 112 3.87 17.02 24.20
C PRO A 112 4.33 15.89 23.26
N ILE A 113 3.65 14.73 23.24
CA ILE A 113 4.14 13.55 22.49
C ILE A 113 4.06 13.75 20.98
N GLU A 114 2.94 14.26 20.47
CA GLU A 114 2.72 14.43 19.03
C GLU A 114 3.75 15.38 18.40
N PRO A 115 3.96 16.61 18.92
CA PRO A 115 4.95 17.53 18.38
C PRO A 115 6.37 16.96 18.49
N TRP A 116 6.67 16.24 19.57
CA TRP A 116 7.97 15.58 19.74
C TRP A 116 8.21 14.52 18.65
N LEU A 117 7.23 13.65 18.38
CA LEU A 117 7.33 12.65 17.32
C LEU A 117 7.61 13.29 15.96
N ILE A 118 6.88 14.35 15.61
CA ILE A 118 7.06 15.07 14.35
C ILE A 118 8.45 15.72 14.28
N ASN A 119 8.91 16.37 15.35
CA ASN A 119 10.22 17.03 15.38
C ASN A 119 11.38 16.04 15.22
N HIS A 120 11.31 14.87 15.84
CA HIS A 120 12.42 13.93 15.87
C HIS A 120 12.42 12.91 14.73
N LEU A 121 11.26 12.53 14.21
CA LEU A 121 11.11 11.68 13.03
C LEU A 121 11.10 12.49 11.71
N GLY A 122 10.76 13.78 11.79
CA GLY A 122 10.55 14.67 10.65
C GLY A 122 9.12 14.62 10.12
N GLU A 123 8.73 15.67 9.38
CA GLU A 123 7.39 15.85 8.82
C GLU A 123 6.88 14.62 8.03
N ALA A 124 7.74 14.00 7.22
CA ALA A 124 7.36 12.86 6.40
C ALA A 124 7.09 11.58 7.20
N GLU A 125 7.94 11.23 8.18
CA GLU A 125 7.79 9.97 8.92
C GLU A 125 6.87 10.14 10.13
N GLY A 126 7.00 11.25 10.87
CA GLY A 126 6.19 11.53 12.05
C GLY A 126 4.70 11.63 11.72
N HIS A 127 4.33 12.39 10.69
CA HIS A 127 2.94 12.47 10.27
C HIS A 127 2.45 11.14 9.66
N TRP A 128 3.26 10.41 8.88
CA TRP A 128 2.84 9.09 8.38
C TRP A 128 2.52 8.14 9.53
N LEU A 129 3.41 8.05 10.53
CA LEU A 129 3.25 7.17 11.68
C LEU A 129 1.97 7.50 12.46
N LEU A 130 1.73 8.78 12.75
CA LEU A 130 0.53 9.24 13.45
C LEU A 130 -0.75 8.95 12.63
N GLY A 131 -0.73 9.23 11.33
CA GLY A 131 -1.85 8.91 10.43
C GLY A 131 -2.17 7.41 10.42
N VAL A 132 -1.15 6.55 10.37
CA VAL A 132 -1.31 5.09 10.44
C VAL A 132 -1.91 4.67 11.78
N PHE A 133 -1.46 5.23 12.91
CA PHE A 133 -2.06 4.91 14.20
C PHE A 133 -3.49 5.40 14.35
N TYR A 134 -3.85 6.57 13.81
CA TYR A 134 -5.25 6.99 13.71
C TYR A 134 -6.09 5.96 12.93
N LEU A 135 -5.59 5.41 11.82
CA LEU A 135 -6.28 4.35 11.06
C LEU A 135 -6.35 3.01 11.77
N HIS A 136 -5.31 2.61 12.51
CA HIS A 136 -5.29 1.34 13.21
C HIS A 136 -6.50 1.18 14.13
N TRP A 137 -6.99 2.28 14.71
CA TRP A 137 -8.20 2.32 15.53
C TRP A 137 -9.51 2.18 14.72
N LEU A 138 -9.51 2.42 13.41
CA LEU A 138 -10.65 2.17 12.51
C LEU A 138 -10.82 0.69 12.13
N SER A 139 -9.76 -0.12 12.15
CA SER A 139 -9.78 -1.52 11.68
C SER A 139 -10.57 -2.52 12.58
N GLY A 140 -11.27 -2.00 13.60
CA GLY A 140 -11.91 -2.76 14.68
C GLY A 140 -13.44 -2.76 14.75
N SER A 141 -14.16 -2.25 13.74
CA SER A 141 -15.59 -1.90 13.84
C SER A 141 -15.81 -0.83 14.92
N PRO A 142 -15.48 0.45 14.63
CA PRO A 142 -15.69 1.52 15.59
C PRO A 142 -17.20 1.73 15.78
N PRO A 143 -17.66 2.06 17.00
CA PRO A 143 -18.98 2.66 17.17
C PRO A 143 -19.04 3.93 16.32
N LEU A 144 -20.21 4.19 15.73
CA LEU A 144 -20.47 5.21 14.71
C LEU A 144 -20.16 6.68 15.10
N SER A 145 -19.54 6.95 16.24
CA SER A 145 -19.38 8.29 16.83
C SER A 145 -17.94 8.86 16.85
N HIS A 146 -17.01 8.39 16.02
CA HIS A 146 -15.61 8.90 16.05
C HIS A 146 -15.29 9.88 14.91
N ALA A 147 -15.82 11.10 14.99
CA ALA A 147 -15.48 12.22 14.09
C ALA A 147 -13.98 12.61 14.04
N PRO A 148 -13.20 12.55 15.15
CA PRO A 148 -11.78 12.96 15.12
C PRO A 148 -10.89 12.07 14.25
N VAL A 149 -11.18 10.77 14.14
CA VAL A 149 -10.35 9.83 13.37
C VAL A 149 -10.49 10.07 11.87
N TYR A 150 -11.70 10.40 11.41
CA TYR A 150 -11.96 10.76 10.01
C TYR A 150 -11.37 12.11 9.60
N ILE A 151 -11.01 12.96 10.56
CA ILE A 151 -10.41 14.27 10.30
C ILE A 151 -8.88 14.18 10.43
N ASN A 152 -8.39 13.55 11.49
CA ASN A 152 -6.97 13.59 11.85
C ASN A 152 -6.12 12.68 10.97
N ALA A 153 -6.55 11.44 10.67
CA ALA A 153 -5.76 10.56 9.79
C ALA A 153 -5.50 11.24 8.43
N PRO A 154 -6.52 11.69 7.67
CA PRO A 154 -6.30 12.37 6.40
C PRO A 154 -5.40 13.62 6.49
N ASP A 155 -5.52 14.42 7.55
CA ASP A 155 -4.67 15.60 7.75
C ASP A 155 -3.19 15.22 7.95
N HIS A 156 -2.91 14.23 8.81
CA HIS A 156 -1.56 13.69 8.99
C HIS A 156 -1.00 13.13 7.67
N PHE A 157 -1.76 12.30 6.95
CA PHE A 157 -1.29 11.79 5.67
C PHE A 157 -1.04 12.88 4.65
N ARG A 158 -1.87 13.93 4.61
CA ARG A 158 -1.64 15.08 3.70
C ARG A 158 -0.34 15.81 4.03
N LYS A 159 -0.09 16.12 5.30
CA LYS A 159 1.17 16.76 5.75
C LYS A 159 2.39 15.90 5.41
N SER A 160 2.28 14.61 5.68
CA SER A 160 3.29 13.61 5.34
C SER A 160 3.56 13.50 3.82
N ALA A 161 2.50 13.49 3.02
CA ALA A 161 2.58 13.45 1.56
C ALA A 161 3.26 14.70 0.98
N LEU A 162 2.91 15.89 1.50
CA LEU A 162 3.56 17.15 1.14
C LEU A 162 5.05 17.17 1.50
N ALA A 163 5.43 16.48 2.58
CA ALA A 163 6.82 16.28 2.99
C ALA A 163 7.56 15.19 2.20
N GLY A 164 6.91 14.54 1.23
CA GLY A 164 7.53 13.59 0.30
C GLY A 164 7.36 12.11 0.67
N ASN A 165 6.51 11.78 1.65
CA ASN A 165 6.26 10.38 2.01
C ASN A 165 5.34 9.71 0.97
N ARG A 166 5.91 8.83 0.13
CA ARG A 166 5.15 8.16 -0.95
C ARG A 166 4.01 7.26 -0.44
N LYS A 167 4.16 6.64 0.75
CA LYS A 167 3.09 5.80 1.34
C LYS A 167 1.88 6.66 1.71
N SER A 168 2.13 7.88 2.19
CA SER A 168 1.08 8.82 2.56
C SER A 168 0.39 9.43 1.34
N MET A 169 1.11 9.62 0.24
CA MET A 169 0.51 10.09 -1.02
C MET A 169 -0.59 9.15 -1.51
N LEU A 170 -0.38 7.83 -1.42
CA LEU A 170 -1.45 6.86 -1.74
C LEU A 170 -2.67 7.07 -0.86
N PHE A 171 -2.48 7.25 0.45
CA PHE A 171 -3.61 7.48 1.34
C PHE A 171 -4.32 8.81 1.05
N THR A 172 -3.58 9.91 0.93
CA THR A 172 -4.16 11.24 0.66
C THR A 172 -4.99 11.25 -0.62
N SER A 173 -4.62 10.43 -1.61
CA SER A 173 -5.37 10.35 -2.86
C SER A 173 -6.84 9.96 -2.64
N ASP A 174 -7.13 8.99 -1.79
CA ASP A 174 -8.49 8.45 -1.62
C ASP A 174 -9.37 9.32 -0.72
N TYR A 175 -8.76 10.23 0.03
CA TYR A 175 -9.44 11.26 0.84
C TYR A 175 -9.35 12.66 0.22
N ALA A 176 -8.90 12.76 -1.03
CA ALA A 176 -8.84 14.03 -1.74
C ALA A 176 -10.24 14.64 -1.85
N PRO A 177 -10.42 15.93 -1.49
CA PRO A 177 -11.70 16.61 -1.68
C PRO A 177 -12.12 16.53 -3.14
N LYS A 178 -13.35 16.09 -3.40
CA LYS A 178 -13.96 16.25 -4.72
C LYS A 178 -14.27 17.74 -4.91
N GLY A 179 -13.54 18.41 -5.79
CA GLY A 179 -13.62 19.85 -5.94
C GLY A 179 -13.09 20.39 -7.27
N ASP A 180 -12.80 21.69 -7.29
CA ASP A 180 -12.23 22.37 -8.46
C ASP A 180 -10.79 21.90 -8.77
N ASP A 181 -10.23 22.45 -9.86
CA ASP A 181 -8.96 22.03 -10.45
C ASP A 181 -7.80 22.06 -9.43
N PHE A 182 -7.28 20.88 -9.08
CA PHE A 182 -6.13 20.75 -8.20
C PHE A 182 -4.86 21.27 -8.87
N THR A 183 -4.15 22.18 -8.19
CA THR A 183 -2.85 22.66 -8.64
C THR A 183 -1.74 22.04 -7.78
N PRO A 184 -0.77 21.32 -8.37
CA PRO A 184 0.38 20.82 -7.65
C PRO A 184 1.12 21.92 -6.86
N PRO A 185 1.66 21.63 -5.67
CA PRO A 185 2.56 22.54 -4.98
C PRO A 185 3.76 22.91 -5.87
N PRO A 186 4.24 24.17 -5.85
CA PRO A 186 5.39 24.60 -6.63
C PRO A 186 6.62 23.72 -6.38
N GLY A 187 7.29 23.28 -7.45
CA GLY A 187 8.46 22.40 -7.35
C GLY A 187 8.14 20.92 -7.10
N GLN A 188 6.85 20.56 -7.06
CA GLN A 188 6.37 19.18 -6.99
C GLN A 188 5.59 18.76 -8.26
N GLU A 189 5.86 19.40 -9.40
CA GLU A 189 5.23 19.08 -10.67
C GLU A 189 5.54 17.63 -11.10
N LEU A 190 4.56 16.97 -11.70
CA LEU A 190 4.72 15.62 -12.24
C LEU A 190 5.63 15.65 -13.47
N LYS A 191 6.49 14.62 -13.61
CA LYS A 191 7.30 14.38 -14.82
C LYS A 191 6.42 14.01 -16.01
N HIS A 192 5.37 13.23 -15.76
CA HIS A 192 4.35 12.93 -16.75
C HIS A 192 3.09 13.73 -16.42
N PRO A 193 2.72 14.72 -17.25
CA PRO A 193 1.57 15.56 -16.96
C PRO A 193 0.30 14.72 -16.90
N MET A 194 -0.65 15.22 -16.10
CA MET A 194 -1.96 14.61 -15.96
C MET A 194 -2.71 14.61 -17.30
N PRO A 195 -3.30 13.48 -17.70
CA PRO A 195 -4.11 13.43 -18.89
C PRO A 195 -5.35 14.32 -18.80
N ASP A 196 -5.72 14.97 -19.90
CA ASP A 196 -6.87 15.89 -19.95
C ASP A 196 -8.22 15.19 -19.69
N TYR A 197 -8.29 13.87 -19.88
CA TYR A 197 -9.49 13.07 -19.63
C TYR A 197 -9.76 12.81 -18.14
N ILE A 198 -8.79 13.09 -17.25
CA ILE A 198 -9.01 13.01 -15.81
C ILE A 198 -9.95 14.14 -15.39
N ALA A 199 -11.13 13.76 -14.92
CA ALA A 199 -12.17 14.69 -14.47
C ALA A 199 -11.61 15.62 -13.39
N LYS A 200 -12.01 16.91 -13.40
CA LYS A 200 -11.49 17.95 -12.49
C LYS A 200 -11.48 17.53 -11.02
N GLY A 201 -12.56 16.89 -10.56
CA GLY A 201 -12.69 16.41 -9.17
C GLY A 201 -11.83 15.20 -8.80
N GLU A 202 -11.18 14.54 -9.77
CA GLU A 202 -10.32 13.36 -9.58
C GLU A 202 -8.83 13.71 -9.78
N ARG A 203 -8.52 14.98 -10.11
CA ARG A 203 -7.16 15.44 -10.42
C ARG A 203 -6.21 15.36 -9.23
N GLU A 204 -6.68 15.67 -8.02
CA GLU A 204 -5.85 15.53 -6.82
C GLU A 204 -5.54 14.04 -6.52
N ASN A 205 -6.53 13.14 -6.68
CA ASN A 205 -6.33 11.70 -6.53
C ASN A 205 -5.26 11.21 -7.51
N TRP A 206 -5.40 11.58 -8.79
CA TRP A 206 -4.43 11.27 -9.83
C TRP A 206 -3.04 11.80 -9.48
N TYR A 207 -2.95 13.08 -9.08
CA TYR A 207 -1.67 13.72 -8.77
C TYR A 207 -0.91 12.94 -7.70
N TRP A 208 -1.56 12.63 -6.58
CA TRP A 208 -0.89 11.95 -5.49
C TRP A 208 -0.47 10.53 -5.86
N LYS A 209 -1.29 9.79 -6.61
CA LYS A 209 -0.93 8.44 -7.09
C LYS A 209 0.24 8.48 -8.07
N VAL A 210 0.24 9.38 -9.05
CA VAL A 210 1.38 9.48 -9.99
C VAL A 210 2.63 9.96 -9.27
N ARG A 211 2.52 10.88 -8.30
CA ARG A 211 3.68 11.31 -7.51
C ARG A 211 4.28 10.16 -6.71
N ALA A 212 3.45 9.32 -6.09
CA ALA A 212 3.91 8.11 -5.42
C ALA A 212 4.61 7.15 -6.41
N ALA A 213 4.08 7.00 -7.63
CA ALA A 213 4.66 6.16 -8.67
C ALA A 213 6.06 6.66 -9.12
N GLU A 214 6.23 7.97 -9.25
CA GLU A 214 7.52 8.60 -9.55
C GLU A 214 8.56 8.35 -8.45
N LEU A 215 8.13 8.33 -7.19
CA LEU A 215 8.93 8.00 -6.01
C LEU A 215 9.13 6.49 -5.78
N GLY A 216 8.64 5.67 -6.71
CA GLY A 216 8.93 4.24 -6.77
C GLY A 216 7.95 3.35 -6.04
N ASP A 217 6.74 3.84 -5.75
CA ASP A 217 5.70 3.00 -5.18
C ASP A 217 5.13 2.01 -6.22
N ALA A 218 5.19 0.71 -5.93
CA ALA A 218 4.84 -0.33 -6.88
C ALA A 218 3.34 -0.37 -7.20
N TRP A 219 2.49 -0.17 -6.20
CA TRP A 219 1.04 -0.15 -6.38
C TRP A 219 0.61 1.10 -7.14
N ALA A 220 1.20 2.25 -6.82
CA ALA A 220 0.94 3.50 -7.52
C ALA A 220 1.31 3.42 -9.01
N ASN A 221 2.44 2.77 -9.34
CA ASN A 221 2.82 2.49 -10.72
C ASN A 221 1.79 1.55 -11.39
N ALA A 222 1.33 0.50 -10.70
CA ALA A 222 0.31 -0.40 -11.25
C ALA A 222 -1.04 0.31 -11.51
N PHE A 223 -1.44 1.18 -10.60
CA PHE A 223 -2.63 2.03 -10.72
C PHE A 223 -2.50 2.95 -11.93
N ALA A 224 -1.43 3.75 -12.01
CA ALA A 224 -1.23 4.69 -13.10
C ALA A 224 -1.24 3.97 -14.46
N GLY A 225 -0.56 2.82 -14.58
CA GLY A 225 -0.60 2.02 -15.80
C GLY A 225 -2.00 1.49 -16.13
N SER A 226 -2.81 1.12 -15.14
CA SER A 226 -4.19 0.65 -15.38
C SER A 226 -5.10 1.78 -15.88
N GLU A 227 -4.94 2.99 -15.36
CA GLU A 227 -5.70 4.16 -15.81
C GLU A 227 -5.35 4.56 -17.25
N TYR A 228 -4.07 4.44 -17.64
CA TYR A 228 -3.67 4.58 -19.05
C TYR A 228 -4.16 3.43 -19.92
N ALA A 229 -4.30 2.23 -19.37
CA ALA A 229 -4.66 1.04 -20.13
C ALA A 229 -6.08 1.09 -20.69
N HIS A 230 -6.97 1.91 -20.15
CA HIS A 230 -8.32 2.07 -20.69
C HIS A 230 -8.32 2.91 -21.98
N VAL A 231 -8.90 2.39 -23.06
CA VAL A 231 -9.01 3.08 -24.35
C VAL A 231 -9.80 4.37 -24.17
N GLN A 232 -9.15 5.51 -24.39
CA GLN A 232 -9.77 6.83 -24.33
C GLN A 232 -10.06 7.36 -25.73
N PRO A 233 -11.25 7.96 -25.98
CA PRO A 233 -11.53 8.61 -27.26
C PRO A 233 -10.48 9.69 -27.59
N GLY A 234 -9.83 9.57 -28.75
CA GLY A 234 -8.86 10.56 -29.23
C GLY A 234 -7.43 10.38 -28.74
N TRP A 235 -7.13 9.35 -27.93
CA TRP A 235 -5.75 8.99 -27.58
C TRP A 235 -5.17 7.97 -28.57
N PRO A 236 -3.97 8.19 -29.13
CA PRO A 236 -3.29 7.20 -29.96
C PRO A 236 -2.98 5.92 -29.16
N VAL A 237 -3.23 4.76 -29.77
CA VAL A 237 -2.98 3.44 -29.16
C VAL A 237 -1.51 3.29 -28.78
N GLU A 238 -0.61 3.85 -29.58
CA GLU A 238 0.84 3.81 -29.36
C GLU A 238 1.24 4.56 -28.09
N GLU A 239 0.63 5.72 -27.84
CA GLU A 239 0.92 6.54 -26.65
C GLU A 239 0.32 5.90 -25.39
N THR A 240 -0.89 5.37 -25.47
CA THR A 240 -1.50 4.54 -24.41
C THR A 240 -0.58 3.37 -24.07
N SER A 241 -0.17 2.60 -25.07
CA SER A 241 0.69 1.42 -24.90
C SER A 241 2.02 1.79 -24.25
N ARG A 242 2.66 2.87 -24.71
CA ARG A 242 3.92 3.38 -24.15
C ARG A 242 3.78 3.70 -22.66
N MET A 243 2.71 4.38 -22.25
CA MET A 243 2.49 4.77 -20.86
C MET A 243 2.17 3.56 -19.96
N VAL A 244 1.36 2.63 -20.45
CA VAL A 244 1.06 1.38 -19.71
C VAL A 244 2.33 0.58 -19.49
N LEU A 245 3.10 0.32 -20.55
CA LEU A 245 4.35 -0.45 -20.47
C LEU A 245 5.37 0.22 -19.54
N TYR A 246 5.48 1.55 -19.59
CA TYR A 246 6.36 2.31 -18.69
C TYR A 246 5.99 2.13 -17.21
N TYR A 247 4.73 2.33 -16.86
CA TYR A 247 4.28 2.23 -15.48
C TYR A 247 4.28 0.80 -14.97
N TRP A 248 3.82 -0.16 -15.77
CA TRP A 248 3.80 -1.56 -15.35
C TRP A 248 5.20 -2.16 -15.25
N ASP A 249 6.18 -1.79 -16.09
CA ASP A 249 7.59 -2.24 -15.92
C ASP A 249 8.12 -1.82 -14.55
N ARG A 250 7.92 -0.54 -14.20
CA ARG A 250 8.30 -0.01 -12.88
C ARG A 250 7.57 -0.74 -11.76
N ALA A 251 6.25 -0.94 -11.88
CA ALA A 251 5.47 -1.68 -10.90
C ALA A 251 6.02 -3.10 -10.67
N ALA A 252 6.30 -3.84 -11.75
CA ALA A 252 6.85 -5.18 -11.69
C ALA A 252 8.24 -5.20 -11.03
N ARG A 253 9.14 -4.30 -11.43
CA ARG A 253 10.48 -4.16 -10.84
C ARG A 253 10.46 -3.70 -9.38
N PHE A 254 9.39 -3.04 -8.96
CA PHE A 254 9.18 -2.58 -7.59
C PHE A 254 8.40 -3.57 -6.72
N GLY A 255 8.11 -4.79 -7.23
CA GLY A 255 7.56 -5.88 -6.43
C GLY A 255 6.06 -6.15 -6.66
N TYR A 256 5.40 -5.43 -7.56
CA TYR A 256 4.01 -5.71 -7.90
C TYR A 256 3.93 -6.87 -8.91
N TYR A 257 3.91 -8.09 -8.38
CA TYR A 257 4.00 -9.32 -9.19
C TYR A 257 2.90 -9.45 -10.27
N LYS A 258 1.69 -8.92 -10.03
CA LYS A 258 0.59 -8.95 -11.01
C LYS A 258 0.94 -8.18 -12.28
N ALA A 259 1.63 -7.04 -12.18
CA ALA A 259 2.12 -6.32 -13.36
C ALA A 259 3.13 -7.16 -14.14
N GLY A 260 4.01 -7.91 -13.46
CA GLY A 260 4.89 -8.88 -14.10
C GLY A 260 4.12 -9.93 -14.90
N SER A 261 3.03 -10.47 -14.34
CA SER A 261 2.16 -11.41 -15.06
C SER A 261 1.49 -10.78 -16.29
N TRP A 262 1.00 -9.53 -16.18
CA TRP A 262 0.39 -8.84 -17.33
C TRP A 262 1.40 -8.54 -18.43
N LEU A 263 2.58 -8.04 -18.08
CA LEU A 263 3.65 -7.76 -19.05
C LEU A 263 4.16 -9.03 -19.72
N SER A 264 4.21 -10.16 -19.00
CA SER A 264 4.55 -11.44 -19.61
C SER A 264 3.60 -11.79 -20.74
N LEU A 265 2.29 -11.58 -20.58
CA LEU A 265 1.29 -11.86 -21.61
C LEU A 265 1.39 -10.86 -22.77
N ILE A 266 1.52 -9.56 -22.46
CA ILE A 266 1.64 -8.52 -23.49
C ILE A 266 2.85 -8.75 -24.40
N PHE A 267 4.02 -9.06 -23.84
CA PHE A 267 5.21 -9.31 -24.64
C PHE A 267 5.22 -10.70 -25.30
N GLU A 268 4.45 -11.67 -24.80
CA GLU A 268 4.26 -12.98 -25.46
C GLU A 268 3.48 -12.83 -26.76
N ASP A 269 2.43 -12.02 -26.78
CA ASP A 269 1.54 -11.90 -27.94
C ASP A 269 1.82 -10.65 -28.81
N GLY A 270 2.50 -9.63 -28.27
CA GLY A 270 2.65 -8.31 -28.92
C GLY A 270 1.39 -7.45 -28.88
N GLU A 271 0.26 -8.01 -28.47
CA GLU A 271 -1.01 -7.29 -28.31
C GLU A 271 -1.74 -7.81 -27.08
N TYR A 272 -2.41 -6.92 -26.36
CA TYR A 272 -3.34 -7.29 -25.29
C TYR A 272 -4.63 -6.49 -25.39
N THR A 273 -5.72 -7.19 -25.67
CA THR A 273 -7.06 -6.61 -25.82
C THR A 273 -8.05 -7.29 -24.89
N LYS A 274 -8.44 -6.64 -23.79
CA LYS A 274 -9.41 -7.17 -22.81
C LYS A 274 -10.11 -6.04 -22.05
N GLN A 275 -11.43 -6.15 -21.85
CA GLN A 275 -12.21 -5.29 -20.93
C GLN A 275 -12.00 -3.77 -21.15
N GLY A 276 -11.92 -3.33 -22.41
CA GLY A 276 -11.69 -1.92 -22.74
C GLY A 276 -10.24 -1.47 -22.65
N THR A 277 -9.30 -2.40 -22.44
CA THR A 277 -7.87 -2.20 -22.66
C THR A 277 -7.46 -2.64 -24.06
N HIS A 278 -6.59 -1.88 -24.69
CA HIS A 278 -5.93 -2.22 -25.94
C HIS A 278 -4.49 -1.70 -25.89
N ILE A 279 -3.54 -2.63 -25.84
CA ILE A 279 -2.10 -2.37 -25.74
C ILE A 279 -1.41 -3.08 -26.90
N GLU A 280 -0.57 -2.36 -27.64
CA GLU A 280 0.22 -2.88 -28.75
C GLU A 280 1.72 -2.67 -28.47
N THR A 281 2.51 -3.69 -28.78
CA THR A 281 3.98 -3.67 -28.71
C THR A 281 4.57 -4.69 -29.69
N GLU A 282 5.87 -4.60 -29.95
CA GLU A 282 6.57 -5.71 -30.59
C GLU A 282 6.58 -6.94 -29.68
N GLN A 283 6.30 -8.11 -30.25
CA GLN A 283 6.46 -9.39 -29.56
C GLN A 283 7.93 -9.55 -29.11
N ASP A 284 8.14 -9.83 -27.83
CA ASP A 284 9.47 -9.94 -27.22
C ASP A 284 9.49 -11.08 -26.20
N CYS A 285 9.78 -12.29 -26.69
CA CYS A 285 9.79 -13.51 -25.90
C CYS A 285 10.83 -13.48 -24.76
N LYS A 286 11.93 -12.73 -24.93
CA LYS A 286 12.92 -12.52 -23.87
C LYS A 286 12.32 -11.68 -22.74
N LYS A 287 11.66 -10.56 -23.05
CA LYS A 287 10.97 -9.74 -22.03
C LYS A 287 9.83 -10.50 -21.37
N ALA A 288 9.01 -11.22 -22.14
CA ALA A 288 7.96 -12.05 -21.61
C ALA A 288 8.51 -13.03 -20.56
N PHE A 289 9.59 -13.74 -20.92
CA PHE A 289 10.26 -14.67 -20.02
C PHE A 289 10.94 -13.99 -18.82
N PHE A 290 11.52 -12.80 -19.00
CA PHE A 290 12.07 -11.99 -17.90
C PHE A 290 11.01 -11.70 -16.83
N TYR A 291 9.82 -11.24 -17.21
CA TYR A 291 8.80 -10.86 -16.23
C TYR A 291 8.22 -12.06 -15.49
N ILE A 292 7.92 -13.16 -16.19
CA ILE A 292 7.44 -14.37 -15.50
C ILE A 292 8.52 -14.93 -14.57
N SER A 293 9.81 -14.87 -14.95
CA SER A 293 10.92 -15.25 -14.08
C SER A 293 11.03 -14.36 -12.84
N LEU A 294 10.82 -13.05 -13.01
CA LEU A 294 10.80 -12.11 -11.89
C LEU A 294 9.65 -12.42 -10.91
N VAL A 295 8.46 -12.78 -11.41
CA VAL A 295 7.33 -13.23 -10.57
C VAL A 295 7.68 -14.48 -9.76
N VAL A 296 8.35 -15.47 -10.38
CA VAL A 296 8.82 -16.66 -9.67
C VAL A 296 9.76 -16.29 -8.53
N ARG A 297 10.69 -15.36 -8.77
CA ARG A 297 11.64 -14.90 -7.75
C ARG A 297 10.94 -14.21 -6.58
N PHE A 298 9.92 -13.40 -6.82
CA PHE A 298 9.13 -12.81 -5.73
C PHE A 298 8.42 -13.88 -4.88
N ASN A 299 7.96 -14.97 -5.50
CA ASN A 299 7.28 -16.06 -4.78
C ASN A 299 8.23 -17.01 -4.03
N HIS A 300 9.53 -16.96 -4.30
CA HIS A 300 10.53 -17.90 -3.79
C HIS A 300 11.81 -17.22 -3.31
N ASP A 301 11.68 -16.05 -2.67
CA ASP A 301 12.79 -15.34 -2.02
C ASP A 301 14.05 -15.20 -2.89
N GLY A 302 13.85 -14.91 -4.17
CA GLY A 302 14.91 -14.67 -5.14
C GLY A 302 15.38 -15.91 -5.89
N GLU A 303 14.97 -17.11 -5.47
CA GLU A 303 15.27 -18.35 -6.18
C GLU A 303 14.40 -18.50 -7.44
N TYR A 304 14.94 -19.16 -8.45
CA TYR A 304 14.19 -19.54 -9.65
C TYR A 304 14.09 -21.06 -9.71
N LEU A 305 12.94 -21.58 -9.24
CA LEU A 305 12.72 -23.00 -9.00
C LEU A 305 11.96 -23.64 -10.16
N LYS A 306 12.68 -24.34 -11.03
CA LYS A 306 12.12 -24.97 -12.24
C LYS A 306 11.22 -26.18 -11.98
N ASP A 307 11.43 -26.86 -10.86
CA ASP A 307 10.74 -28.11 -10.54
C ASP A 307 9.33 -27.82 -10.05
N LYS A 308 8.31 -28.37 -10.74
CA LYS A 308 6.90 -28.27 -10.35
C LYS A 308 6.63 -28.69 -8.91
N LYS A 309 7.40 -29.65 -8.38
CA LYS A 309 7.28 -30.08 -6.98
C LYS A 309 7.73 -29.02 -5.98
N LYS A 310 8.56 -28.07 -6.41
CA LYS A 310 9.11 -26.98 -5.60
C LYS A 310 8.43 -25.64 -5.88
N SER A 311 7.97 -25.43 -7.11
CA SER A 311 7.27 -24.22 -7.53
C SER A 311 6.36 -24.48 -8.72
N GLU A 312 5.05 -24.30 -8.54
CA GLU A 312 4.10 -24.31 -9.66
C GLU A 312 4.34 -23.12 -10.59
N ALA A 313 4.58 -21.93 -10.03
CA ALA A 313 4.88 -20.73 -10.81
C ALA A 313 6.15 -20.90 -11.65
N GLY A 314 7.20 -21.53 -11.10
CA GLY A 314 8.45 -21.79 -11.80
C GLY A 314 8.31 -22.86 -12.87
N ALA A 315 7.48 -23.88 -12.66
CA ALA A 315 7.13 -24.82 -13.72
C ALA A 315 6.33 -24.18 -14.86
N VAL A 316 5.43 -23.24 -14.55
CA VAL A 316 4.72 -22.43 -15.55
C VAL A 316 5.72 -21.56 -16.32
N ALA A 317 6.62 -20.85 -15.63
CA ALA A 317 7.67 -20.05 -16.28
C ALA A 317 8.55 -20.88 -17.21
N GLU A 318 8.96 -22.09 -16.80
CA GLU A 318 9.72 -23.01 -17.64
C GLU A 318 8.90 -23.52 -18.82
N PHE A 319 7.60 -23.80 -18.64
CA PHE A 319 6.71 -24.14 -19.75
C PHE A 319 6.62 -22.98 -20.76
N HIS A 320 6.52 -21.72 -20.30
CA HIS A 320 6.56 -20.55 -21.18
C HIS A 320 7.92 -20.45 -21.91
N ALA A 321 9.05 -20.58 -21.21
CA ALA A 321 10.37 -20.57 -21.85
C ALA A 321 10.53 -21.66 -22.93
N GLN A 322 10.00 -22.85 -22.62
CA GLN A 322 10.04 -24.01 -23.49
C GLN A 322 9.26 -23.82 -24.79
N LYS A 323 8.16 -23.02 -24.80
CA LYS A 323 7.47 -22.64 -26.05
C LYS A 323 8.38 -21.87 -27.01
N PHE A 324 9.35 -21.13 -26.48
CA PHE A 324 10.16 -20.18 -27.24
C PHE A 324 11.56 -20.70 -27.58
N LEU A 325 12.00 -21.79 -26.92
CA LEU A 325 13.27 -22.47 -27.16
C LEU A 325 13.13 -23.59 -28.20
N LYS A 326 14.06 -23.65 -29.16
CA LYS A 326 14.07 -24.66 -30.22
C LYS A 326 14.23 -26.08 -29.64
N GLY A 327 13.32 -27.00 -29.99
CA GLY A 327 13.52 -28.44 -29.77
C GLY A 327 12.43 -29.23 -29.05
N LEU A 328 11.24 -28.67 -28.80
CA LEU A 328 10.11 -29.45 -28.26
C LEU A 328 9.18 -29.96 -29.38
N PRO A 329 8.93 -31.29 -29.51
CA PRO A 329 8.41 -31.86 -30.76
C PRO A 329 6.89 -31.77 -30.96
N LYS A 330 6.16 -30.98 -30.16
CA LYS A 330 4.69 -31.14 -30.06
C LYS A 330 3.85 -29.87 -30.17
N ILE A 331 4.45 -28.70 -30.34
CA ILE A 331 3.68 -27.46 -30.45
C ILE A 331 4.32 -26.60 -31.53
N ASP A 332 3.55 -26.23 -32.56
CA ASP A 332 3.96 -25.43 -33.73
C ASP A 332 4.27 -23.97 -33.37
N PHE A 333 5.05 -23.71 -32.32
CA PHE A 333 5.58 -22.38 -32.04
C PHE A 333 6.97 -22.26 -32.68
N ALA A 334 7.14 -21.27 -33.56
CA ALA A 334 8.47 -20.91 -34.05
C ALA A 334 9.31 -20.43 -32.85
N PRO A 335 10.53 -20.95 -32.65
CA PRO A 335 11.39 -20.47 -31.57
C PRO A 335 11.65 -18.97 -31.74
N CYS A 336 11.26 -18.16 -30.77
CA CYS A 336 11.48 -16.72 -30.75
C CYS A 336 12.48 -16.28 -29.66
N MET A 337 13.15 -17.24 -29.01
CA MET A 337 14.21 -16.97 -28.03
C MET A 337 15.36 -17.98 -28.18
N THR A 338 16.59 -17.49 -28.19
CA THR A 338 17.81 -18.30 -28.15
C THR A 338 18.16 -18.72 -26.73
N GLN A 339 19.03 -19.74 -26.59
CA GLN A 339 19.55 -20.16 -25.27
C GLN A 339 20.27 -19.01 -24.55
N SER A 340 21.00 -18.17 -25.29
CA SER A 340 21.69 -17.00 -24.73
C SER A 340 20.70 -15.96 -24.20
N GLU A 341 19.58 -15.74 -24.88
CA GLU A 341 18.54 -14.80 -24.43
C GLU A 341 17.79 -15.32 -23.21
N TYR A 342 17.54 -16.64 -23.15
CA TYR A 342 17.01 -17.31 -21.97
C TYR A 342 17.90 -17.11 -20.73
N GLU A 343 19.20 -17.36 -20.87
CA GLU A 343 20.17 -17.17 -19.78
C GLU A 343 20.29 -15.70 -19.39
N ALA A 344 20.26 -14.78 -20.36
CA ALA A 344 20.25 -13.35 -20.11
C ALA A 344 19.00 -12.90 -19.33
N ALA A 345 17.80 -13.37 -19.70
CA ALA A 345 16.57 -13.05 -18.98
C ALA A 345 16.56 -13.59 -17.53
N LEU A 346 17.12 -14.80 -17.30
CA LEU A 346 17.30 -15.33 -15.94
C LEU A 346 18.25 -14.46 -15.11
N LYS A 347 19.35 -14.00 -15.71
CA LYS A 347 20.31 -13.11 -15.04
C LYS A 347 19.69 -11.74 -14.76
N GLU A 348 19.02 -11.14 -15.74
CA GLU A 348 18.37 -9.84 -15.60
C GLU A 348 17.26 -9.87 -14.53
N SER A 349 16.44 -10.93 -14.49
CA SER A 349 15.40 -11.07 -13.44
C SER A 349 16.00 -11.22 -12.04
N LYS A 350 17.16 -11.86 -11.90
CA LYS A 350 17.90 -11.94 -10.63
C LYS A 350 18.37 -10.55 -10.19
N ILE A 351 18.96 -9.79 -11.11
CA ILE A 351 19.43 -8.41 -10.85
C ILE A 351 18.25 -7.54 -10.42
N ALA A 352 17.12 -7.57 -11.15
CA ALA A 352 15.93 -6.78 -10.81
C ALA A 352 15.36 -7.13 -9.42
N TYR A 353 15.33 -8.43 -9.06
CA TYR A 353 14.94 -8.86 -7.72
C TYR A 353 15.90 -8.36 -6.64
N ASP A 354 17.20 -8.49 -6.87
CA ASP A 354 18.23 -8.06 -5.91
C ASP A 354 18.20 -6.54 -5.70
N GLU A 355 18.00 -5.75 -6.76
CA GLU A 355 17.79 -4.31 -6.69
C GLU A 355 16.52 -3.95 -5.88
N PHE A 356 15.44 -4.71 -6.05
CA PHE A 356 14.24 -4.54 -5.23
C PHE A 356 14.49 -4.81 -3.75
N LYS A 357 15.20 -5.90 -3.42
CA LYS A 357 15.56 -6.21 -2.04
C LYS A 357 16.51 -5.17 -1.44
N ALA A 358 17.46 -4.66 -2.23
CA ALA A 358 18.36 -3.60 -1.81
C ALA A 358 17.61 -2.31 -1.47
N ARG A 359 16.65 -1.87 -2.31
CA ARG A 359 15.80 -0.71 -2.02
C ARG A 359 14.98 -0.88 -0.75
N GLN A 360 14.36 -2.05 -0.55
CA GLN A 360 13.63 -2.32 0.70
C GLN A 360 14.53 -2.26 1.93
N ALA A 361 15.74 -2.82 1.83
CA ALA A 361 16.71 -2.78 2.92
C ALA A 361 17.16 -1.34 3.24
N GLU A 362 17.41 -0.53 2.21
CA GLU A 362 17.77 0.89 2.35
C GLU A 362 16.63 1.69 3.01
N GLU A 363 15.40 1.52 2.55
CA GLU A 363 14.22 2.18 3.14
C GLU A 363 14.05 1.81 4.61
N LYS A 364 14.16 0.51 4.95
CA LYS A 364 14.10 0.04 6.33
C LYS A 364 15.25 0.59 7.19
N ALA A 365 16.46 0.66 6.64
CA ALA A 365 17.61 1.21 7.35
C ALA A 365 17.43 2.72 7.61
N ASN A 366 16.92 3.47 6.63
CA ASN A 366 16.64 4.90 6.77
C ASN A 366 15.56 5.16 7.82
N GLN A 367 14.47 4.38 7.81
CA GLN A 367 13.42 4.47 8.84
C GLN A 367 13.98 4.14 10.23
N GLN A 368 14.74 3.06 10.36
CA GLN A 368 15.35 2.67 11.62
C GLN A 368 16.30 3.76 12.15
N ALA A 369 17.06 4.42 11.28
CA ALA A 369 17.94 5.52 11.66
C ALA A 369 17.16 6.73 12.22
N LEU A 370 15.98 7.05 11.66
CA LEU A 370 15.08 8.07 12.22
C LEU A 370 14.61 7.67 13.63
N TYR A 371 14.24 6.41 13.82
CA TYR A 371 13.74 5.91 15.10
C TYR A 371 14.86 5.87 16.15
N ASP A 372 16.07 5.47 15.77
CA ASP A 372 17.25 5.50 16.65
C ASP A 372 17.62 6.93 17.04
N LYS A 373 17.48 7.89 16.12
CA LYS A 373 17.64 9.32 16.42
C LYS A 373 16.59 9.79 17.43
N ALA A 374 15.31 9.45 17.24
CA ALA A 374 14.25 9.79 18.17
C ALA A 374 14.48 9.16 19.56
N ARG A 375 14.89 7.88 19.64
CA ARG A 375 15.21 7.22 20.91
C ARG A 375 16.27 7.96 21.73
N LYS A 376 17.30 8.51 21.07
CA LYS A 376 18.35 9.30 21.74
C LYS A 376 17.82 10.59 22.36
N ALA A 377 16.73 11.15 21.83
CA ALA A 377 16.09 12.37 22.32
C ALA A 377 15.00 12.10 23.38
N LEU A 378 14.69 10.83 23.71
CA LEU A 378 13.66 10.50 24.72
C LEU A 378 13.86 11.16 26.10
N PRO A 379 15.09 11.42 26.58
CA PRO A 379 15.26 12.18 27.82
C PRO A 379 14.61 13.57 27.78
N GLU A 380 14.56 14.22 26.61
CA GLU A 380 13.92 15.53 26.42
C GLU A 380 12.40 15.39 26.62
N LEU A 381 11.77 14.40 25.96
CA LEU A 381 10.34 14.13 26.13
C LEU A 381 9.99 13.76 27.57
N LYS A 382 10.82 12.96 28.25
CA LYS A 382 10.61 12.62 29.67
C LYS A 382 10.58 13.88 30.55
N ALA A 383 11.45 14.85 30.27
CA ALA A 383 11.46 16.11 30.98
C ALA A 383 10.20 16.95 30.70
N GLU A 384 9.77 17.02 29.44
CA GLU A 384 8.53 17.73 29.06
C GLU A 384 7.28 17.12 29.71
N LEU A 385 7.16 15.79 29.70
CA LEU A 385 6.05 15.08 30.35
C LEU A 385 6.07 15.24 31.88
N ALA A 386 7.26 15.28 32.49
CA ALA A 386 7.38 15.54 33.93
C ALA A 386 6.89 16.96 34.29
N VAL A 387 7.18 17.97 33.44
CA VAL A 387 6.65 19.34 33.59
C VAL A 387 5.13 19.36 33.44
N ALA A 388 4.58 18.54 32.54
CA ALA A 388 3.14 18.35 32.37
C ALA A 388 2.48 17.54 33.51
N GLY A 389 3.24 17.16 34.55
CA GLY A 389 2.73 16.46 35.72
C GLY A 389 2.59 14.94 35.55
N VAL A 390 3.08 14.37 34.45
CA VAL A 390 3.07 12.92 34.21
C VAL A 390 4.13 12.25 35.08
N LYS A 391 3.69 11.52 36.09
CA LYS A 391 4.56 10.68 36.92
C LYS A 391 4.77 9.34 36.22
N ILE A 392 5.90 9.21 35.54
CA ILE A 392 6.35 7.93 35.00
C ILE A 392 6.83 7.12 36.21
N GLY A 393 6.21 5.97 36.47
CA GLY A 393 6.72 5.08 37.50
C GLY A 393 8.14 4.67 37.12
N ASP A 394 9.08 4.78 38.06
CA ASP A 394 10.38 4.11 37.92
C ASP A 394 10.06 2.62 37.82
N GLY A 395 10.06 2.07 36.61
CA GLY A 395 9.78 0.66 36.36
C GLY A 395 10.69 -0.20 37.25
N GLN A 396 10.08 -1.14 37.97
CA GLN A 396 10.81 -2.18 38.72
C GLN A 396 11.40 -3.22 37.78
#